data_AF-X0QWY2-F1
#
_entry.id   AF-X0QWY2-F1
#
_cell.length_a   1.000
_cell.length_b   1.000
_cell.length_c   1.000
_cell.angle_alpha   90.00
_cell.angle_beta   90.00
_cell.angle_gamma   90.00
#
_symmetry.space_group_name_H-M   'P 1'
#
loop_
_entity.id
_entity.type
_entity.pdbx_description
1 polymer ?
#
loop_
_entity_poly.entity_id
_entity_poly.type
_entity_poly.pdbx_seq_one_letter_code
_entity_poly.pdbx_strand_id
1 'polypeptide(L)'
;MSKALAPLLEKGDVVILESTSPVGATEQMVEWLAEARADLTFPKYHEPDIEADIYVAYCPERVLPGKVVEELISNDRIIGGMTKESTNKAKEVYRIFVEGELLETNSRTAEMAKLTENASRDVSIAFANELSIISDKLDINVWELIELANHHPRVNILQPGAGSVVTVSLLIHGLLSIKTLMKLKSFELLAK
;
A
#
# COMPACT_ATOMS: atom_id res chain seq x y z
N MET A 1 15.72 -0.85 8.49
CA MET A 1 15.03 0.39 8.90
C MET A 1 14.21 0.14 10.18
N SER A 2 13.29 -0.84 10.20
CA SER A 2 12.56 -1.25 11.42
C SER A 2 13.44 -1.56 12.64
N LYS A 3 14.57 -2.25 12.47
CA LYS A 3 15.51 -2.56 13.57
C LYS A 3 16.11 -1.33 14.26
N ALA A 4 16.15 -0.18 13.59
CA ALA A 4 16.62 1.07 14.21
C ALA A 4 15.57 1.69 15.13
N LEU A 5 14.28 1.38 14.92
CA LEU A 5 13.17 1.83 15.77
C LEU A 5 13.07 1.00 17.06
N ALA A 6 13.40 -0.30 16.98
CA ALA A 6 13.27 -1.25 18.08
C ALA A 6 13.77 -0.77 19.47
N PRO A 7 14.96 -0.14 19.62
CA PRO A 7 15.42 0.31 20.94
C PRO A 7 14.65 1.50 21.52
N LEU A 8 13.82 2.18 20.72
CA LEU A 8 13.05 3.36 21.14
C LEU A 8 11.62 3.01 21.57
N LEU A 9 11.17 1.77 21.33
CA LEU A 9 9.77 1.39 21.56
C LEU A 9 9.45 1.26 23.05
N GLU A 10 8.32 1.83 23.44
CA GLU A 10 7.71 1.67 24.76
C GLU A 10 6.29 1.11 24.64
N LYS A 11 5.80 0.51 25.74
CA LYS A 11 4.44 -0.02 25.79
C LYS A 11 3.43 1.11 25.55
N GLY A 12 2.53 0.90 24.60
CA GLY A 12 1.53 1.85 24.15
C GLY A 12 1.86 2.53 22.81
N ASP A 13 3.07 2.34 22.28
CA ASP A 13 3.48 2.95 21.03
C ASP A 13 2.69 2.44 19.82
N VAL A 14 2.51 3.34 18.86
CA VAL A 14 1.86 3.06 17.57
C VAL A 14 2.89 3.20 16.46
N VAL A 15 3.17 2.10 15.78
CA VAL A 15 4.10 2.04 14.64
C VAL A 15 3.30 2.01 13.34
N ILE A 16 3.52 3.00 12.48
CA ILE A 16 2.78 3.15 11.23
C ILE A 16 3.74 3.06 10.04
N LEU A 17 3.50 2.10 9.15
CA LEU A 17 4.20 1.96 7.90
C LEU A 17 3.48 2.75 6.79
N GLU A 18 4.12 3.79 6.27
CA GLU A 18 3.55 4.61 5.18
C GLU A 18 4.16 4.32 3.79
N SER A 19 5.37 3.76 3.77
CA SER A 19 6.09 3.49 2.52
C SER A 19 5.39 2.41 1.69
N THR A 20 5.28 2.61 0.37
CA THR A 20 4.71 1.60 -0.53
C THR A 20 5.49 0.30 -0.40
N SER A 21 4.79 -0.75 0.02
CA SER A 21 5.39 -2.01 0.39
C SER A 21 4.58 -3.19 -0.17
N PRO A 22 5.21 -4.36 -0.41
CA PRO A 22 4.49 -5.56 -0.82
C PRO A 22 3.54 -6.03 0.29
N VAL A 23 2.51 -6.80 -0.09
CA VAL A 23 1.59 -7.40 0.89
C VAL A 23 2.36 -8.28 1.87
N GLY A 24 2.06 -8.17 3.17
CA GLY A 24 2.76 -8.87 4.25
C GLY A 24 4.00 -8.15 4.77
N ALA A 25 4.37 -6.98 4.22
CA ALA A 25 5.49 -6.20 4.73
C ALA A 25 5.26 -5.72 6.17
N THR A 26 4.03 -5.34 6.51
CA THR A 26 3.66 -4.95 7.88
C THR A 26 3.84 -6.11 8.86
N GLU A 27 3.50 -7.34 8.45
CA GLU A 27 3.70 -8.55 9.25
C GLU A 27 5.18 -8.85 9.44
N GLN A 28 5.96 -8.78 8.36
CA GLN A 28 7.40 -8.98 8.42
C GLN A 28 8.09 -7.92 9.31
N MET A 29 7.61 -6.68 9.28
CA MET A 29 8.09 -5.63 10.18
C MET A 29 7.81 -6.00 11.64
N VAL A 30 6.62 -6.50 11.94
CA VAL A 30 6.28 -7.00 13.28
C VAL A 30 7.22 -8.15 13.70
N GLU A 31 7.45 -9.13 12.83
CA GLU A 31 8.39 -10.24 13.13
C GLU A 31 9.77 -9.70 13.52
N TRP A 32 10.32 -8.76 12.77
CA TRP A 32 11.63 -8.16 13.06
C TRP A 32 11.67 -7.35 14.35
N LEU A 33 10.58 -6.65 14.70
CA LEU A 33 10.50 -5.89 15.94
C LEU A 33 10.34 -6.82 17.15
N ALA A 34 9.53 -7.87 17.03
CA ALA A 34 9.35 -8.88 18.07
C ALA A 34 10.64 -9.66 18.36
N GLU A 35 11.43 -9.99 17.33
CA GLU A 35 12.75 -10.59 17.49
C GLU A 35 13.73 -9.67 18.25
N ALA A 36 13.63 -8.36 18.04
CA ALA A 36 14.53 -7.37 18.64
C ALA A 36 14.10 -6.96 20.06
N ARG A 37 12.81 -7.09 20.40
CA ARG A 37 12.20 -6.65 21.66
C ARG A 37 11.34 -7.75 22.27
N ALA A 38 12.01 -8.82 22.72
CA ALA A 38 11.35 -9.95 23.39
C ALA A 38 10.67 -9.56 24.73
N ASP A 39 10.98 -8.36 25.26
CA ASP A 39 10.34 -7.76 26.43
C ASP A 39 8.96 -7.14 26.15
N LEU A 40 8.60 -6.95 24.87
CA LEU A 40 7.32 -6.38 24.43
C LEU A 40 6.48 -7.40 23.66
N THR A 41 5.16 -7.28 23.75
CA THR A 41 4.23 -8.06 22.94
C THR A 41 3.78 -7.29 21.70
N PHE A 42 3.63 -8.01 20.58
CA PHE A 42 3.32 -7.45 19.26
C PHE A 42 2.07 -8.11 18.67
N PRO A 43 1.33 -7.41 17.78
CA PRO A 43 0.09 -7.90 17.22
C PRO A 43 0.35 -9.02 16.22
N LYS A 44 -0.57 -9.98 16.14
CA LYS A 44 -0.48 -11.08 15.17
C LYS A 44 -1.69 -11.09 14.26
N TYR A 45 -1.44 -11.19 12.95
CA TYR A 45 -2.49 -11.08 11.93
C TYR A 45 -3.61 -12.13 12.07
N HIS A 46 -3.25 -13.37 12.45
CA HIS A 46 -4.21 -14.47 12.62
C HIS A 46 -4.84 -14.54 14.02
N GLU A 47 -4.48 -13.62 14.92
CA GLU A 47 -5.00 -13.54 16.29
C GLU A 47 -5.48 -12.10 16.55
N PRO A 48 -6.55 -11.63 15.89
CA PRO A 48 -6.95 -10.21 15.88
C PRO A 48 -7.38 -9.65 17.24
N ASP A 49 -7.74 -10.53 18.19
CA ASP A 49 -8.19 -10.18 19.54
C ASP A 49 -7.07 -10.29 20.59
N ILE A 50 -5.83 -10.56 20.18
CA ILE A 50 -4.69 -10.61 21.11
C ILE A 50 -4.34 -9.20 21.60
N GLU A 51 -4.19 -9.06 22.91
CA GLU A 51 -3.61 -7.86 23.49
C GLU A 51 -2.11 -7.80 23.15
N ALA A 52 -1.66 -6.63 22.72
CA ALA A 52 -0.27 -6.35 22.40
C ALA A 52 0.14 -5.03 23.06
N ASP A 53 1.40 -4.96 23.49
CA ASP A 53 2.00 -3.75 24.06
C ASP A 53 2.26 -2.69 22.98
N ILE A 54 2.49 -3.12 21.75
CA ILE A 54 2.74 -2.25 20.58
C ILE A 54 1.59 -2.40 19.58
N TYR A 55 1.18 -1.29 18.98
CA TYR A 55 0.17 -1.27 17.92
C TYR A 55 0.84 -1.04 16.59
N VAL A 56 0.46 -1.81 15.56
CA VAL A 56 1.11 -1.72 14.24
C VAL A 56 0.08 -1.63 13.13
N ALA A 57 0.24 -0.63 12.26
CA ALA A 57 -0.64 -0.40 11.13
C ALA A 57 0.12 -0.01 9.86
N TYR A 58 -0.56 -0.16 8.74
CA TYR A 58 -0.17 0.35 7.44
C TYR A 58 -1.12 1.49 7.03
N CYS A 59 -0.55 2.61 6.63
CA CYS A 59 -1.30 3.76 6.18
C CYS A 59 -0.64 4.36 4.94
N PRO A 60 -1.08 3.98 3.73
CA PRO A 60 -0.41 4.39 2.52
C PRO A 60 -0.52 5.90 2.31
N GLU A 61 0.61 6.51 1.94
CA GLU A 61 0.63 7.92 1.61
C GLU A 61 -0.17 8.22 0.31
N ARG A 62 -0.87 9.37 0.30
CA ARG A 62 -1.78 9.82 -0.77
C ARG A 62 -1.70 11.35 -0.97
N VAL A 63 -0.49 11.87 -1.15
CA VAL A 63 -0.26 13.29 -1.52
C VAL A 63 0.20 13.43 -2.96
N LEU A 64 -0.34 14.42 -3.66
CA LEU A 64 0.17 14.88 -4.95
C LEU A 64 1.28 15.94 -4.75
N PRO A 65 2.34 15.88 -5.57
CA PRO A 65 3.35 16.94 -5.61
C PRO A 65 2.71 18.29 -5.93
N GLY A 66 2.97 19.30 -5.10
CA GLY A 66 2.50 20.69 -5.31
C GLY A 66 1.35 21.14 -4.40
N LYS A 67 0.64 20.22 -3.72
CA LYS A 67 -0.42 20.55 -2.75
C LYS A 67 -0.36 19.72 -1.46
N VAL A 68 0.85 19.30 -1.08
CA VAL A 68 1.10 18.30 -0.03
C VAL A 68 0.38 18.61 1.29
N VAL A 69 0.44 19.85 1.79
CA VAL A 69 -0.15 20.21 3.10
C VAL A 69 -1.68 20.19 3.06
N GLU A 70 -2.29 20.74 2.02
CA GLU A 70 -3.75 20.78 1.86
C GLU A 70 -4.30 19.36 1.72
N GLU A 71 -3.67 18.55 0.86
CA GLU A 71 -4.11 17.18 0.60
C GLU A 71 -3.89 16.23 1.79
N LEU A 72 -2.83 16.43 2.56
CA LEU A 72 -2.56 15.62 3.76
C LEU A 72 -3.64 15.81 4.83
N ILE A 73 -4.32 16.96 4.84
CA ILE A 73 -5.42 17.27 5.75
C ILE A 73 -6.76 16.82 5.15
N SER A 74 -7.03 17.14 3.88
CA SER A 74 -8.37 17.00 3.30
C SER A 74 -8.68 15.61 2.74
N ASN A 75 -7.67 14.84 2.32
CA ASN A 75 -7.91 13.59 1.58
C ASN A 75 -8.35 12.45 2.48
N ASP A 76 -9.24 11.61 1.93
CA ASP A 76 -9.58 10.32 2.54
C ASP A 76 -8.36 9.40 2.59
N ARG A 77 -8.18 8.74 3.73
CA ARG A 77 -6.99 7.95 4.03
C ARG A 77 -7.38 6.54 4.46
N ILE A 78 -6.77 5.54 3.82
CA ILE A 78 -6.92 4.15 4.24
C ILE A 78 -6.05 3.91 5.47
N ILE A 79 -6.62 3.24 6.48
CA ILE A 79 -5.90 2.81 7.68
C ILE A 79 -6.10 1.31 7.88
N GLY A 80 -5.03 0.54 7.80
CA GLY A 80 -5.05 -0.92 7.95
C GLY A 80 -4.18 -1.41 9.11
N GLY A 81 -4.77 -1.76 10.24
CA GLY A 81 -4.07 -2.34 11.38
C GLY A 81 -3.80 -3.84 11.26
N MET A 82 -2.80 -4.33 12.00
CA MET A 82 -2.56 -5.77 12.22
C MET A 82 -3.66 -6.42 13.07
N THR A 83 -4.30 -5.62 13.92
CA THR A 83 -5.49 -5.96 14.72
C THR A 83 -6.49 -4.79 14.63
N LYS A 84 -7.73 -5.01 15.07
CA LYS A 84 -8.74 -3.93 15.13
C LYS A 84 -8.29 -2.80 16.05
N GLU A 85 -7.70 -3.13 17.19
CA GLU A 85 -7.13 -2.15 18.11
C GLU A 85 -5.97 -1.37 17.48
N SER A 86 -5.12 -2.03 16.68
CA SER A 86 -4.08 -1.32 15.94
C SER A 86 -4.65 -0.32 14.93
N THR A 87 -5.75 -0.67 14.25
CA THR A 87 -6.47 0.26 13.36
C THR A 87 -7.02 1.44 14.14
N ASN A 88 -7.67 1.20 15.29
CA ASN A 88 -8.21 2.26 16.15
C ASN A 88 -7.11 3.21 16.62
N LYS A 89 -5.97 2.68 17.07
CA LYS A 89 -4.83 3.48 17.54
C LYS A 89 -4.17 4.29 16.43
N ALA A 90 -4.00 3.71 15.24
CA ALA A 90 -3.52 4.48 14.09
C ALA A 90 -4.53 5.57 13.68
N LYS A 91 -5.83 5.29 13.75
CA LYS A 91 -6.89 6.27 13.48
C LYS A 91 -6.84 7.46 14.45
N GLU A 92 -6.61 7.21 15.74
CA GLU A 92 -6.42 8.27 16.75
C GLU A 92 -5.29 9.22 16.35
N VAL A 93 -4.16 8.68 15.86
CA VAL A 93 -3.01 9.48 15.39
C VAL A 93 -3.39 10.38 14.22
N TYR A 94 -3.98 9.82 13.15
CA TYR A 94 -4.31 10.62 11.95
C TYR A 94 -5.46 11.59 12.19
N ARG A 95 -6.40 11.28 13.08
CA ARG A 95 -7.55 12.16 13.35
C ARG A 95 -7.14 13.52 13.95
N ILE A 96 -5.91 13.65 14.46
CA ILE A 96 -5.35 14.92 14.94
C ILE A 96 -5.32 15.97 13.82
N PHE A 97 -5.09 15.56 12.57
CA PHE A 97 -4.89 16.49 11.46
C PHE A 97 -5.63 16.13 10.17
N VAL A 98 -6.21 14.94 10.04
CA VAL A 98 -6.99 14.53 8.86
C VAL A 98 -8.47 14.86 9.04
N GLU A 99 -8.97 15.73 8.18
CA GLU A 99 -10.39 16.12 8.06
C GLU A 99 -11.19 15.13 7.19
N GLY A 100 -10.52 14.48 6.23
CA GLY A 100 -11.11 13.46 5.37
C GLY A 100 -11.60 12.20 6.10
N GLU A 101 -12.26 11.31 5.36
CA GLU A 101 -12.71 10.02 5.89
C GLU A 101 -11.50 9.12 6.16
N LEU A 102 -11.48 8.49 7.34
CA LEU A 102 -10.47 7.48 7.68
C LEU A 102 -11.09 6.11 7.42
N LEU A 103 -10.73 5.53 6.26
CA LEU A 103 -11.27 4.29 5.74
C LEU A 103 -10.56 3.11 6.40
N GLU A 104 -11.21 2.54 7.42
CA GLU A 104 -10.66 1.46 8.23
C GLU A 104 -10.68 0.10 7.53
N THR A 105 -9.59 -0.66 7.67
CA THR A 105 -9.47 -2.03 7.17
C THR A 105 -8.36 -2.78 7.93
N ASN A 106 -7.87 -3.91 7.39
CA ASN A 106 -6.69 -4.62 7.89
C ASN A 106 -5.43 -4.27 7.06
N SER A 107 -4.25 -4.52 7.63
CA SER A 107 -2.95 -4.18 7.03
C SER A 107 -2.78 -4.74 5.61
N ARG A 108 -3.08 -6.03 5.39
CA ARG A 108 -2.95 -6.66 4.06
C ARG A 108 -3.85 -6.02 3.02
N THR A 109 -5.11 -5.74 3.36
CA THR A 109 -6.04 -5.08 2.45
C THR A 109 -5.58 -3.67 2.12
N ALA A 110 -5.06 -2.92 3.10
CA ALA A 110 -4.52 -1.58 2.87
C ALA A 110 -3.25 -1.59 1.99
N GLU A 111 -2.32 -2.51 2.21
CA GLU A 111 -1.14 -2.73 1.36
C GLU A 111 -1.56 -3.05 -0.09
N MET A 112 -2.51 -3.99 -0.24
CA MET A 112 -2.99 -4.40 -1.55
C MET A 112 -3.76 -3.29 -2.27
N ALA A 113 -4.54 -2.49 -1.55
CA ALA A 113 -5.25 -1.35 -2.12
C ALA A 113 -4.27 -0.37 -2.78
N LYS A 114 -3.17 -0.03 -2.08
CA LYS A 114 -2.16 0.89 -2.62
C LYS A 114 -1.47 0.34 -3.86
N LEU A 115 -1.10 -0.94 -3.85
CA LEU A 115 -0.49 -1.59 -5.02
C LEU A 115 -1.46 -1.65 -6.20
N THR A 116 -2.75 -1.89 -5.92
CA THR A 116 -3.80 -1.97 -6.93
C THR A 116 -4.08 -0.61 -7.57
N GLU A 117 -4.13 0.47 -6.78
CA GLU A 117 -4.25 1.85 -7.29
C GLU A 117 -3.14 2.16 -8.31
N ASN A 118 -1.89 1.88 -7.93
CA ASN A 118 -0.74 2.14 -8.79
C ASN A 118 -0.77 1.24 -10.05
N ALA A 119 -1.04 -0.05 -9.88
CA ALA A 119 -1.09 -0.99 -11.00
C ALA A 119 -2.21 -0.65 -12.00
N SER A 120 -3.39 -0.25 -11.52
CA SER A 120 -4.50 0.18 -12.39
C SER A 120 -4.10 1.40 -13.22
N ARG A 121 -3.47 2.40 -12.60
CA ARG A 121 -3.00 3.59 -13.30
C ARG A 121 -1.97 3.26 -14.37
N ASP A 122 -1.02 2.40 -14.03
CA ASP A 122 0.04 1.94 -14.92
C ASP A 122 -0.50 1.23 -16.17
N VAL A 123 -1.47 0.32 -15.99
CA VAL A 123 -2.12 -0.37 -17.10
C VAL A 123 -2.87 0.62 -17.99
N SER A 124 -3.56 1.60 -17.41
CA SER A 124 -4.25 2.65 -18.18
C SER A 124 -3.27 3.51 -18.99
N ILE A 125 -2.07 3.82 -18.46
CA ILE A 125 -1.02 4.54 -19.21
C ILE A 125 -0.47 3.67 -20.34
N ALA A 126 -0.19 2.40 -20.06
CA ALA A 126 0.30 1.46 -21.08
C ALA A 126 -0.69 1.34 -22.25
N PHE A 127 -1.98 1.25 -21.94
CA PHE A 127 -3.05 1.24 -22.94
C PHE A 127 -3.07 2.51 -23.79
N ALA A 128 -2.95 3.69 -23.17
CA ALA A 128 -2.89 4.97 -23.88
C ALA A 128 -1.65 5.07 -24.80
N ASN A 129 -0.50 4.59 -24.35
CA ASN A 129 0.72 4.56 -25.15
C ASN A 129 0.61 3.61 -26.36
N GLU A 130 0.01 2.43 -26.19
CA GLU A 130 -0.26 1.51 -27.30
C GLU A 130 -1.23 2.11 -28.31
N LEU A 131 -2.27 2.83 -27.86
CA LEU A 131 -3.16 3.58 -28.75
C LEU A 131 -2.39 4.60 -29.58
N SER A 132 -1.44 5.33 -28.99
CA SER A 132 -0.59 6.29 -29.72
C SER A 132 0.16 5.62 -30.87
N ILE A 133 0.79 4.46 -30.61
CA ILE A 133 1.56 3.72 -31.62
C ILE A 133 0.66 3.22 -32.76
N ILE A 134 -0.56 2.77 -32.45
CA ILE A 134 -1.53 2.33 -33.45
C ILE A 134 -2.05 3.52 -34.25
N SER A 135 -2.41 4.61 -33.59
CA SER A 135 -2.87 5.86 -34.19
C SER A 135 -1.85 6.44 -35.17
N ASP A 136 -0.57 6.45 -34.82
CA ASP A 136 0.52 6.90 -35.69
C ASP A 136 0.61 6.07 -36.99
N LYS A 137 0.37 4.76 -36.92
CA LYS A 137 0.38 3.88 -38.10
C LYS A 137 -0.84 4.06 -39.00
N LEU A 138 -1.93 4.59 -38.45
CA LEU A 138 -3.20 4.78 -39.14
C LEU A 138 -3.46 6.23 -39.55
N ASP A 139 -2.50 7.15 -39.30
CA ASP A 139 -2.63 8.58 -39.53
C ASP A 139 -3.84 9.19 -38.76
N ILE A 140 -4.03 8.76 -37.51
CA ILE A 140 -5.09 9.23 -36.61
C ILE A 140 -4.49 10.10 -35.51
N ASN A 141 -5.14 11.23 -35.20
CA ASN A 141 -4.78 12.04 -34.04
C ASN A 141 -5.21 11.34 -32.74
N VAL A 142 -4.25 10.78 -31.99
CA VAL A 142 -4.52 10.06 -30.73
C VAL A 142 -5.19 10.94 -29.67
N TRP A 143 -4.89 12.24 -29.64
CA TRP A 143 -5.47 13.17 -28.66
C TRP A 143 -6.96 13.36 -28.90
N GLU A 144 -7.34 13.58 -30.16
CA GLU A 144 -8.75 13.68 -30.59
C GLU A 144 -9.50 12.36 -30.37
N LEU A 145 -8.87 11.23 -30.69
CA LEU A 145 -9.43 9.89 -30.44
C LEU A 145 -9.77 9.70 -28.95
N ILE A 146 -8.82 10.01 -28.05
CA ILE A 146 -8.99 9.85 -26.60
C ILE A 146 -10.09 10.77 -26.08
N GLU A 147 -10.12 12.03 -26.54
CA GLU A 147 -11.16 12.99 -26.19
C GLU A 147 -12.55 12.47 -26.58
N LEU A 148 -12.71 12.03 -27.83
CA LEU A 148 -13.95 11.46 -28.34
C LEU A 148 -14.39 10.20 -27.57
N ALA A 149 -13.46 9.29 -27.26
CA ALA A 149 -13.75 8.07 -26.53
C ALA A 149 -14.20 8.34 -25.08
N ASN A 150 -13.60 9.35 -24.43
CA ASN A 150 -13.91 9.74 -23.05
C ASN A 150 -15.27 10.45 -22.89
N HIS A 151 -15.98 10.80 -23.97
CA HIS A 151 -17.38 11.22 -23.88
C HIS A 151 -18.32 10.10 -23.41
N HIS A 152 -17.91 8.83 -23.53
CA HIS A 152 -18.72 7.71 -23.05
C HIS A 152 -18.60 7.59 -21.51
N PRO A 153 -19.70 7.54 -20.74
CA PRO A 153 -19.70 7.70 -19.28
C PRO A 153 -19.01 6.59 -18.49
N ARG A 154 -18.61 5.49 -19.14
CA ARG A 154 -17.89 4.36 -18.53
C ARG A 154 -16.45 4.23 -19.04
N VAL A 155 -15.97 5.22 -19.79
CA VAL A 155 -14.63 5.22 -20.39
C VAL A 155 -13.85 6.37 -19.81
N ASN A 156 -12.62 6.08 -19.36
CA ASN A 156 -11.67 7.07 -18.88
C ASN A 156 -10.25 6.64 -19.26
N ILE A 157 -9.85 7.00 -20.47
CA ILE A 157 -8.52 6.73 -21.02
C ILE A 157 -7.59 7.86 -20.58
N LEU A 158 -6.47 7.49 -19.96
CA LEU A 158 -5.43 8.43 -19.57
C LEU A 158 -4.68 8.98 -20.79
N GLN A 159 -4.01 10.11 -20.61
CA GLN A 159 -3.18 10.67 -21.67
C GLN A 159 -1.87 9.88 -21.83
N PRO A 160 -1.39 9.68 -23.07
CA PRO A 160 -0.09 9.07 -23.31
C PRO A 160 1.02 9.97 -22.76
N GLY A 161 2.13 9.36 -22.36
CA GLY A 161 3.25 10.08 -21.76
C GLY A 161 4.54 9.27 -21.78
N ALA A 162 5.67 9.96 -21.62
CA ALA A 162 7.02 9.38 -21.74
C ALA A 162 7.43 8.44 -20.57
N GLY A 163 6.49 7.96 -19.77
CA GLY A 163 6.76 7.14 -18.58
C GLY A 163 6.80 5.63 -18.87
N SER A 164 7.73 4.93 -18.23
CA SER A 164 7.76 3.46 -18.18
C SER A 164 6.78 2.92 -17.13
N VAL A 165 6.20 1.75 -17.37
CA VAL A 165 5.33 1.02 -16.44
C VAL A 165 6.20 0.38 -15.34
N VAL A 166 6.29 0.98 -14.15
CA VAL A 166 7.22 0.51 -13.10
C VAL A 166 6.52 -0.31 -11.99
N THR A 167 5.19 -0.24 -11.89
CA THR A 167 4.47 -0.71 -10.69
C THR A 167 3.74 -2.03 -10.85
N VAL A 168 3.43 -2.47 -12.08
CA VAL A 168 2.88 -3.83 -12.33
C VAL A 168 3.84 -4.92 -11.83
N SER A 169 5.15 -4.66 -11.92
CA SER A 169 6.18 -5.58 -11.42
C SER A 169 6.08 -5.79 -9.89
N LEU A 170 5.83 -4.74 -9.10
CA LEU A 170 5.70 -4.85 -7.64
C LEU A 170 4.48 -5.64 -7.20
N LEU A 171 3.35 -5.53 -7.91
CA LEU A 171 2.15 -6.31 -7.60
C LEU A 171 2.36 -7.79 -7.93
N ILE A 172 2.95 -8.10 -9.08
CA ILE A 172 3.24 -9.49 -9.50
C ILE A 172 4.33 -10.12 -8.62
N HIS A 173 5.45 -9.42 -8.39
CA HIS A 173 6.52 -9.91 -7.53
C HIS A 173 6.13 -9.93 -6.05
N GLY A 174 5.30 -9.00 -5.58
CA GLY A 174 4.75 -9.03 -4.22
C GLY A 174 3.92 -10.29 -3.96
N LEU A 175 3.03 -10.65 -4.89
CA LEU A 175 2.24 -11.90 -4.80
C LEU A 175 3.11 -13.17 -4.89
N LEU A 176 4.19 -13.15 -5.70
CA LEU A 176 5.09 -14.30 -5.87
C LEU A 176 6.10 -14.45 -4.71
N SER A 177 6.60 -13.35 -4.15
CA SER A 177 7.56 -13.33 -3.03
C SER A 177 6.97 -14.00 -1.78
N ILE A 178 5.69 -13.75 -1.49
CA ILE A 178 4.96 -14.38 -0.37
C ILE A 178 4.92 -15.90 -0.52
N LYS A 179 4.67 -16.44 -1.72
CA LYS A 179 4.68 -17.90 -1.96
C LYS A 179 6.07 -18.52 -1.80
N THR A 180 7.12 -17.79 -2.15
CA THR A 180 8.50 -18.28 -2.04
C THR A 180 9.01 -18.21 -0.60
N LEU A 181 8.73 -17.14 0.14
CA LEU A 181 9.06 -17.01 1.57
C LEU A 181 8.28 -17.99 2.45
N MET A 182 6.98 -18.21 2.19
CA MET A 182 6.19 -19.20 2.94
C MET A 182 6.66 -20.64 2.68
N LYS A 183 7.08 -20.97 1.44
CA LYS A 183 7.66 -22.30 1.14
C LYS A 183 9.00 -22.54 1.84
N LEU A 184 9.83 -21.51 2.01
CA LEU A 184 11.12 -21.62 2.68
C LEU A 184 10.96 -21.87 4.20
N LYS A 185 10.06 -21.15 4.89
CA LYS A 185 9.77 -21.38 6.32
C LYS A 185 9.17 -22.77 6.58
N SER A 186 8.32 -23.30 5.69
CA SER A 186 7.75 -24.65 5.83
C SER A 186 8.78 -25.77 5.64
N PHE A 187 9.84 -25.55 4.87
CA PHE A 187 10.92 -26.52 4.68
C PHE A 187 11.88 -26.58 5.87
N GLU A 188 12.15 -25.45 6.54
CA GLU A 188 12.98 -25.43 7.76
C GLU A 188 12.28 -26.04 8.98
N LEU A 189 10.94 -26.00 9.04
CA LEU A 189 10.16 -26.65 10.11
C LEU A 189 10.06 -28.18 9.97
N LEU A 190 10.25 -28.73 8.75
CA LEU A 190 10.25 -30.17 8.48
C LEU A 190 11.65 -30.80 8.56
N ALA A 191 12.70 -29.99 8.73
CA ALA A 191 14.10 -30.42 8.81
C ALA A 191 14.68 -30.41 10.24
N LYS A 192 13.83 -30.33 11.26
CA LYS A 192 14.16 -30.58 12.68
C LYS A 192 13.32 -31.75 13.20
#